data_AF-A0A285K693-F1
#
_entry.id   AF-A0A285K693-F1
#
_cell.length_a   1.000
_cell.length_b   1.000
_cell.length_c   1.000
_cell.angle_alpha   90.00
_cell.angle_beta   90.00
_cell.angle_gamma   90.00
#
_symmetry.space_group_name_H-M   'P 1'
#
loop_
_entity.id
_entity.type
_entity.pdbx_description
1 polymer ?
#
loop_
_entity_poly.entity_id
_entity_poly.type
_entity_poly.pdbx_seq_one_letter_code
_entity_poly.pdbx_strand_id
1 'polypeptide(L)'
;MNPAPQRIRIHQRDTLPELVKLETSQLGRPWHRLPKLMNNSFDILDARLSIYFLKKLRVNAALKSMTFAIDQHYKNPLIFSTRYGNMAFVIDRILLLNILHDYYGLSKDSNHVEPNDELPITKTEERLKNKLGQELTGLIINKETFGEDLEIKNDYAAVISQWSWCVTFTLEGYDFGTFTILLDHHHVDQMLATLRAPDNGKDGTGKSTSLSPTQIERLFDNLPLKLNGRLVSLNLTVAQLTDIKPGDIIPVTINDPLPVFIGKEQIFDAAIAEDRGRLFLCDTHDKTSEKTYE
;
A
#
# COMPACT_ATOMS: atom_id res chain seq x y z
N MET A 1 49.46 20.02 -38.81
CA MET A 1 48.05 19.74 -38.43
C MET A 1 47.96 19.81 -36.91
N ASN A 2 47.42 20.91 -36.36
CA ASN A 2 47.19 21.03 -34.92
C ASN A 2 45.88 20.32 -34.55
N PRO A 3 45.83 19.54 -33.47
CA PRO A 3 44.60 18.91 -33.02
C PRO A 3 43.62 19.98 -32.51
N ALA A 4 42.36 19.86 -32.92
CA ALA A 4 41.30 20.77 -32.49
C ALA A 4 41.10 20.66 -30.95
N PRO A 5 40.90 21.79 -30.25
CA PRO A 5 40.72 21.77 -28.80
C PRO A 5 39.42 21.06 -28.44
N GLN A 6 39.50 20.04 -27.58
CA GLN A 6 38.33 19.40 -26.99
C GLN A 6 37.52 20.46 -26.22
N ARG A 7 36.33 20.79 -26.74
CA ARG A 7 35.38 21.67 -26.06
C ARG A 7 34.87 20.95 -24.81
N ILE A 8 35.44 21.28 -23.65
CA ILE A 8 34.89 20.93 -22.35
C ILE A 8 33.54 21.65 -22.24
N ARG A 9 32.45 20.89 -22.20
CA ARG A 9 31.11 21.44 -21.95
C ARG A 9 31.02 21.82 -20.48
N ILE A 10 31.14 23.11 -20.20
CA ILE A 10 30.89 23.67 -18.87
C ILE A 10 29.36 23.78 -18.72
N HIS A 11 28.76 22.87 -17.96
CA HIS A 11 27.34 22.95 -17.61
C HIS A 11 27.15 24.00 -16.51
N GLN A 12 26.28 24.99 -16.75
CA GLN A 12 25.88 25.96 -15.73
C GLN A 12 25.13 25.22 -14.60
N ARG A 13 25.43 25.57 -13.34
CA ARG A 13 24.87 24.91 -12.14
C ARG A 13 23.35 24.76 -12.16
N ASP A 14 22.64 25.70 -12.78
CA ASP A 14 21.18 25.75 -12.84
C ASP A 14 20.56 24.71 -13.81
N THR A 15 21.39 24.00 -14.59
CA THR A 15 20.95 22.99 -15.58
C THR A 15 21.39 21.57 -15.21
N LEU A 16 22.01 21.38 -14.05
CA LEU A 16 22.34 20.06 -13.56
C LEU A 16 21.07 19.41 -12.99
N PRO A 17 20.68 18.20 -13.44
CA PRO A 17 19.68 17.44 -12.70
C PRO A 17 20.17 17.30 -11.26
N GLU A 18 19.25 17.49 -10.32
CA GLU A 18 19.53 17.40 -8.89
C GLU A 18 20.30 16.09 -8.63
N LEU A 19 21.55 16.20 -8.16
CA LEU A 19 22.37 15.02 -7.90
C LEU A 19 21.69 14.23 -6.78
N VAL A 20 21.00 13.16 -7.16
CA VAL A 20 20.44 12.21 -6.19
C VAL A 20 21.61 11.53 -5.50
N LYS A 21 21.86 11.93 -4.26
CA LYS A 21 22.82 11.25 -3.39
C LYS A 21 22.33 9.82 -3.18
N LEU A 22 23.04 8.86 -3.75
CA LEU A 22 22.78 7.44 -3.51
C LEU A 22 23.20 7.11 -2.09
N GLU A 23 22.23 7.09 -1.19
CA GLU A 23 22.45 6.62 0.18
C GLU A 23 22.78 5.12 0.15
N THR A 24 23.92 4.77 0.74
CA THR A 24 24.42 3.38 0.77
C THR A 24 23.44 2.44 1.46
N SER A 25 22.62 2.97 2.37
CA SER A 25 21.54 2.26 3.07
C SER A 25 20.38 1.84 2.16
N GLN A 26 20.23 2.47 0.99
CA GLN A 26 19.16 2.18 0.02
C GLN A 26 19.57 1.11 -1.00
N LEU A 27 20.87 0.83 -1.14
CA LEU A 27 21.37 -0.15 -2.10
C LEU A 27 20.88 -1.57 -1.78
N GLY A 28 20.31 -2.25 -2.78
CA GLY A 28 19.78 -3.61 -2.65
C GLY A 28 18.46 -3.73 -1.88
N ARG A 29 17.87 -2.62 -1.43
CA ARG A 29 16.59 -2.60 -0.71
C ARG A 29 15.47 -2.05 -1.61
N PRO A 30 14.27 -2.64 -1.63
CA PRO A 30 13.20 -2.23 -2.55
C PRO A 30 12.39 -1.02 -2.01
N TRP A 31 13.06 0.09 -1.71
CA TRP A 31 12.43 1.32 -1.19
C TRP A 31 11.31 1.86 -2.09
N HIS A 32 11.45 1.70 -3.40
CA HIS A 32 10.43 2.06 -4.40
C HIS A 32 9.08 1.34 -4.21
N ARG A 33 9.02 0.26 -3.42
CA ARG A 33 7.77 -0.46 -3.11
C ARG A 33 7.02 0.13 -1.92
N LEU A 34 7.66 0.95 -1.08
CA LEU A 34 7.04 1.53 0.11
C LEU A 34 5.85 2.45 -0.22
N PRO A 35 5.93 3.38 -1.20
CA PRO A 35 4.78 4.17 -1.61
C PRO A 35 3.61 3.30 -2.09
N LYS A 36 3.90 2.25 -2.87
CA LYS A 36 2.87 1.32 -3.35
C LYS A 36 2.20 0.57 -2.19
N LEU A 37 2.97 0.15 -1.18
CA LEU A 37 2.42 -0.50 0.02
C LEU A 37 1.44 0.43 0.73
N MET A 38 1.84 1.66 1.05
CA MET A 38 0.97 2.62 1.72
C MET A 38 -0.26 2.98 0.91
N ASN A 39 -0.11 3.19 -0.40
CA ASN A 39 -1.24 3.49 -1.29
C ASN A 39 -2.25 2.35 -1.38
N ASN A 40 -1.85 1.08 -1.23
CA ASN A 40 -2.81 -0.03 -1.17
C ASN A 40 -3.70 0.04 0.07
N SER A 41 -3.26 0.73 1.13
CA SER A 41 -4.03 0.94 2.36
C SER A 41 -4.79 2.28 2.34
N PHE A 42 -4.83 3.00 1.22
CA PHE A 42 -5.43 4.34 1.13
C PHE A 42 -6.88 4.36 1.60
N ASP A 43 -7.74 3.51 1.04
CA ASP A 43 -9.18 3.48 1.36
C ASP A 43 -9.43 3.17 2.84
N ILE A 44 -8.59 2.31 3.42
CA ILE A 44 -8.71 1.94 4.84
C ILE A 44 -8.27 3.10 5.73
N LEU A 45 -7.17 3.78 5.37
CA LEU A 45 -6.70 4.95 6.10
C LEU A 45 -7.69 6.11 5.98
N ASP A 46 -8.26 6.33 4.80
CA ASP A 46 -9.30 7.33 4.57
C ASP A 46 -10.53 7.08 5.45
N ALA A 47 -11.07 5.86 5.42
CA ALA A 47 -12.23 5.50 6.25
C ALA A 47 -11.96 5.69 7.74
N ARG A 48 -10.77 5.29 8.22
CA ARG A 48 -10.38 5.46 9.63
C ARG A 48 -10.20 6.93 10.02
N LEU A 49 -9.54 7.72 9.18
CA LEU A 49 -9.36 9.16 9.40
C LEU A 49 -10.71 9.87 9.41
N SER A 50 -11.56 9.61 8.42
CA SER A 50 -12.91 10.16 8.34
C SER A 50 -13.74 9.87 9.60
N ILE A 51 -13.73 8.62 10.06
CA ILE A 51 -14.42 8.23 11.31
C ILE A 51 -13.82 8.95 12.53
N TYR A 52 -12.50 9.08 12.59
CA TYR A 52 -11.81 9.75 13.69
C TYR A 52 -12.19 11.24 13.77
N PHE A 53 -12.06 11.98 12.67
CA PHE A 53 -12.40 13.41 12.62
C PHE A 53 -13.87 13.65 12.94
N LEU A 54 -14.78 12.82 12.41
CA LEU A 54 -16.19 12.94 12.69
C LEU A 54 -16.54 12.65 14.16
N LYS A 55 -16.03 11.55 14.73
CA LYS A 55 -16.38 11.15 16.11
C LYS A 55 -15.69 11.97 17.18
N LYS A 56 -14.41 12.33 16.98
CA LYS A 56 -13.58 12.96 18.02
C LYS A 56 -13.54 14.48 17.90
N LEU A 57 -13.54 15.00 16.68
CA LEU A 57 -13.39 16.43 16.41
C LEU A 57 -14.69 17.08 15.91
N ARG A 58 -15.70 16.27 15.56
CA ARG A 58 -17.00 16.73 15.00
C ARG A 58 -16.83 17.50 13.68
N VAL A 59 -15.77 17.20 12.94
CA VAL A 59 -15.50 17.78 11.64
C VAL A 59 -15.58 16.68 10.58
N ASN A 60 -16.11 17.02 9.41
CA ASN A 60 -16.02 16.16 8.25
C ASN A 60 -14.70 16.44 7.53
N ALA A 61 -13.76 15.51 7.61
CA ALA A 61 -12.49 15.58 6.91
C ALA A 61 -12.16 14.18 6.38
N ALA A 62 -11.86 14.09 5.09
CA ALA A 62 -11.46 12.86 4.43
C ALA A 62 -10.00 12.95 3.98
N LEU A 63 -9.37 11.83 3.67
CA LEU A 63 -8.01 11.79 3.13
C LEU A 63 -8.05 12.14 1.63
N LYS A 64 -7.44 13.27 1.26
CA LYS A 64 -7.34 13.72 -0.13
C LYS A 64 -6.21 13.03 -0.87
N SER A 65 -5.02 12.99 -0.26
CA SER A 65 -3.82 12.44 -0.88
C SER A 65 -2.75 12.08 0.15
N MET A 66 -1.89 11.13 -0.22
CA MET A 66 -0.64 10.84 0.46
C MET A 66 0.55 11.16 -0.45
N THR A 67 1.56 11.83 0.09
CA THR A 67 2.84 12.08 -0.60
C THR A 67 3.99 11.49 0.20
N PHE A 68 5.03 11.07 -0.50
CA PHE A 68 6.13 10.29 0.08
C PHE A 68 7.46 10.96 -0.19
N ALA A 69 8.29 11.06 0.84
CA ALA A 69 9.64 11.59 0.73
C ALA A 69 10.63 10.68 1.47
N ILE A 70 11.87 10.65 0.99
CA ILE A 70 12.95 9.85 1.55
C ILE A 70 14.01 10.82 2.10
N ASP A 71 14.65 10.43 3.21
CA ASP A 71 15.81 11.12 3.78
C ASP A 71 15.58 12.62 4.04
N GLN A 72 14.53 12.93 4.81
CA GLN A 72 14.13 14.31 5.08
C GLN A 72 14.57 14.79 6.46
N HIS A 73 14.85 16.09 6.54
CA HIS A 73 15.22 16.77 7.76
C HIS A 73 14.04 17.53 8.36
N TYR A 74 13.70 17.25 9.61
CA TYR A 74 12.64 17.95 10.34
C TYR A 74 13.16 18.55 11.65
N LYS A 75 12.74 19.80 11.91
CA LYS A 75 13.05 20.50 13.16
C LYS A 75 11.94 20.25 14.18
N ASN A 76 12.30 19.78 15.36
CA ASN A 76 11.42 19.58 16.52
C ASN A 76 10.13 18.76 16.24
N PRO A 77 10.24 17.58 15.62
CA PRO A 77 9.08 16.70 15.47
C PRO A 77 8.66 16.15 16.83
N LEU A 78 7.39 15.74 16.97
CA LEU A 78 6.94 15.02 18.16
C LEU A 78 7.39 13.56 18.04
N ILE A 79 8.31 13.14 18.89
CA ILE A 79 8.97 11.83 18.77
C ILE A 79 8.25 10.79 19.63
N PHE A 80 8.14 9.60 19.06
CA PHE A 80 7.64 8.41 19.72
C PHE A 80 8.67 7.30 19.65
N SER A 81 8.67 6.45 20.67
CA SER A 81 9.42 5.20 20.72
C SER A 81 8.48 4.01 20.52
N THR A 82 8.98 3.01 19.81
CA THR A 82 8.34 1.70 19.63
C THR A 82 9.36 0.61 19.95
N ARG A 83 8.96 -0.67 19.84
CA ARG A 83 9.86 -1.80 20.02
C ARG A 83 10.97 -1.90 18.97
N TYR A 84 10.83 -1.22 17.82
CA TYR A 84 11.79 -1.28 16.72
C TYR A 84 12.75 -0.10 16.69
N GLY A 85 12.33 1.05 17.20
CA GLY A 85 13.10 2.27 17.12
C GLY A 85 12.21 3.47 17.37
N ASN A 86 12.50 4.55 16.66
CA ASN A 86 11.79 5.82 16.82
C ASN A 86 10.95 6.18 15.60
N MET A 87 9.88 6.88 15.89
CA MET A 87 8.97 7.47 14.92
C MET A 87 8.74 8.92 15.30
N ALA A 88 8.22 9.72 14.40
CA ALA A 88 7.76 11.04 14.79
C ALA A 88 6.58 11.55 13.98
N PHE A 89 5.97 12.61 14.51
CA PHE A 89 4.82 13.27 13.93
C PHE A 89 5.07 14.77 13.82
N VAL A 90 4.69 15.33 12.68
CA VAL A 90 4.74 16.76 12.38
C VAL A 90 3.37 17.17 11.84
N ILE A 91 2.91 18.36 12.21
CA ILE A 91 1.68 18.94 11.70
C ILE A 91 1.91 20.42 11.43
N ASP A 92 1.43 20.88 10.29
CA ASP A 92 1.50 22.30 9.94
C ASP A 92 0.64 23.12 10.91
N ARG A 93 1.17 24.26 11.37
CA ARG A 93 0.47 25.12 12.34
C ARG A 93 -0.87 25.60 11.80
N ILE A 94 -0.96 25.91 10.50
CA ILE A 94 -2.21 26.29 9.84
C ILE A 94 -3.26 25.17 9.91
N LEU A 95 -2.88 23.90 9.71
CA LEU A 95 -3.81 22.77 9.87
C LEU A 95 -4.27 22.64 11.32
N LEU A 96 -3.34 22.70 12.26
CA LEU A 96 -3.62 22.60 13.70
C LEU A 96 -4.59 23.69 14.18
N LEU A 97 -4.38 24.94 13.74
CA LEU A 97 -5.23 26.07 14.10
C LEU A 97 -6.63 25.96 13.49
N ASN A 98 -6.75 25.54 12.23
CA ASN A 98 -8.05 25.35 11.60
C ASN A 98 -8.84 24.22 12.30
N ILE A 99 -8.22 23.08 12.60
CA ILE A 99 -8.85 22.02 13.41
C ILE A 99 -9.30 22.55 14.78
N LEU A 100 -8.49 23.39 15.44
CA LEU A 100 -8.84 23.98 16.72
C LEU A 100 -10.05 24.93 16.62
N HIS A 101 -10.10 25.76 15.58
CA HIS A 101 -11.22 26.69 15.35
C HIS A 101 -12.52 25.95 15.07
N ASP A 102 -12.47 24.90 14.26
CA ASP A 102 -13.64 24.07 13.96
C ASP A 102 -14.11 23.31 15.20
N TYR A 103 -13.18 22.78 16.01
CA TYR A 103 -13.51 22.11 17.26
C TYR A 103 -14.28 23.01 18.25
N TYR A 104 -13.99 24.31 18.26
CA TYR A 104 -14.69 25.30 19.09
C TYR A 104 -15.88 25.97 18.38
N GLY A 105 -16.19 25.62 17.13
CA GLY A 105 -17.28 26.22 16.35
C GLY A 105 -17.07 27.71 16.07
N LEU A 106 -15.81 28.14 15.94
CA LEU A 106 -15.43 29.53 15.68
C LEU A 106 -15.38 29.85 14.17
N SER A 107 -15.48 28.83 13.31
CA SER A 107 -15.61 28.94 11.86
C SER A 107 -17.02 29.41 11.46
N LYS A 108 -17.28 30.71 11.64
CA LYS A 108 -18.55 31.34 11.23
C LYS A 108 -18.60 31.73 9.76
N ASP A 109 -17.44 31.82 9.12
CA ASP A 109 -17.27 32.05 7.69
C ASP A 109 -16.12 31.15 7.23
N SER A 110 -16.16 30.63 6.00
CA SER A 110 -15.15 29.71 5.41
C SER A 110 -13.74 30.32 5.23
N ASN A 111 -13.38 31.30 6.06
CA ASN A 111 -12.05 31.87 6.12
C ASN A 111 -11.16 30.96 6.95
N HIS A 112 -10.14 30.40 6.31
CA HIS A 112 -9.07 29.69 6.99
C HIS A 112 -8.30 30.65 7.89
N VAL A 113 -7.89 30.17 9.05
CA VAL A 113 -7.07 30.93 9.99
C VAL A 113 -5.61 30.78 9.61
N GLU A 114 -5.03 31.85 9.07
CA GLU A 114 -3.60 31.90 8.82
C GLU A 114 -2.83 32.04 10.14
N PRO A 115 -1.74 31.28 10.33
CA PRO A 115 -0.89 31.42 11.50
C PRO A 115 -0.18 32.77 11.47
N ASN A 116 -0.23 33.49 12.59
CA ASN A 116 0.65 34.64 12.79
C ASN A 116 1.97 34.15 13.43
N ASP A 117 3.05 34.20 12.65
CA ASP A 117 4.38 33.75 13.08
C ASP A 117 5.03 34.67 14.15
N GLU A 118 4.52 35.88 14.33
CA GLU A 118 4.96 36.78 15.41
C GLU A 118 4.45 36.32 16.79
N LEU A 119 3.36 35.54 16.82
CA LEU A 119 2.76 35.05 18.06
C LEU A 119 3.38 33.70 18.47
N PRO A 120 3.81 33.56 19.73
CA PRO A 120 4.36 32.31 20.23
C PRO A 120 3.29 31.20 20.22
N ILE A 121 3.76 29.95 20.09
CA ILE A 121 2.89 28.77 20.16
C ILE A 121 2.20 28.73 21.53
N THR A 122 0.87 28.66 21.52
CA THR A 122 0.10 28.61 22.76
C THR A 122 0.12 27.22 23.40
N LYS A 123 -0.10 27.15 24.73
CA LYS A 123 -0.24 25.86 25.44
C LYS A 123 -1.41 25.02 24.93
N THR A 124 -2.42 25.64 24.32
CA THR A 124 -3.56 24.93 23.74
C THR A 124 -3.18 24.26 22.42
N GLU A 125 -2.44 24.97 21.56
CA GLU A 125 -1.85 24.40 20.34
C GLU A 125 -0.95 23.21 20.68
N GLU A 126 -0.03 23.37 21.64
CA GLU A 126 0.90 22.31 22.02
C GLU A 126 0.18 21.05 22.54
N ARG A 127 -0.84 21.22 23.39
CA ARG A 127 -1.67 20.10 23.88
C ARG A 127 -2.43 19.41 22.75
N LEU A 128 -2.99 20.18 21.82
CA LEU A 128 -3.71 19.61 20.67
C LEU A 128 -2.73 18.86 19.76
N LYS A 129 -1.56 19.43 19.46
CA LYS A 129 -0.49 18.77 18.68
C LYS A 129 -0.11 17.44 19.30
N ASN A 130 0.15 17.39 20.61
CA ASN A 130 0.53 16.15 21.30
C ASN A 130 -0.58 15.09 21.26
N LYS A 131 -1.83 15.52 21.46
CA LYS A 131 -3.00 14.62 21.38
C LYS A 131 -3.19 14.07 19.97
N LEU A 132 -3.22 14.94 18.96
CA LEU A 132 -3.38 14.54 17.56
C LEU A 132 -2.22 13.66 17.11
N GLY A 133 -0.99 14.00 17.46
CA GLY A 133 0.17 13.20 17.09
C GLY A 133 0.08 11.78 17.64
N GLN A 134 -0.24 11.61 18.92
CA GLN A 134 -0.40 10.27 19.50
C GLN A 134 -1.54 9.49 18.84
N GLU A 135 -2.72 10.11 18.70
CA GLU A 135 -3.93 9.44 18.18
C GLU A 135 -3.82 9.12 16.69
N LEU A 136 -3.36 10.06 15.85
CA LEU A 136 -3.22 9.87 14.40
C LEU A 136 -2.09 8.90 14.08
N THR A 137 -0.96 8.97 14.80
CA THR A 137 0.13 8.01 14.60
C THR A 137 -0.34 6.60 14.97
N GLY A 138 -1.03 6.41 16.10
CA GLY A 138 -1.61 5.11 16.46
C GLY A 138 -2.68 4.60 15.49
N LEU A 139 -3.43 5.50 14.84
CA LEU A 139 -4.44 5.15 13.85
C LEU A 139 -3.81 4.63 12.55
N ILE A 140 -2.74 5.29 12.09
CA ILE A 140 -2.06 4.97 10.83
C ILE A 140 -1.13 3.77 10.99
N ILE A 141 -0.45 3.66 12.13
CA ILE A 141 0.48 2.57 12.44
C ILE A 141 -0.29 1.43 13.09
N ASN A 142 -0.81 0.57 12.22
CA ASN A 142 -1.64 -0.56 12.60
C ASN A 142 -1.22 -1.82 11.82
N LYS A 143 -1.86 -2.94 12.15
CA LYS A 143 -1.58 -4.22 11.49
C LYS A 143 -1.68 -4.24 9.97
N GLU A 144 -2.58 -3.47 9.35
CA GLU A 144 -2.75 -3.46 7.89
C GLU A 144 -1.62 -2.68 7.20
N THR A 145 -1.15 -1.60 7.83
CA THR A 145 -0.10 -0.73 7.30
C THR A 145 1.30 -1.27 7.61
N PHE A 146 1.52 -1.79 8.82
CA PHE A 146 2.83 -2.18 9.37
C PHE A 146 2.97 -3.69 9.63
N GLY A 147 1.93 -4.49 9.34
CA GLY A 147 1.92 -5.94 9.56
C GLY A 147 1.61 -6.36 11.00
N GLU A 148 1.67 -5.43 11.95
CA GLU A 148 1.44 -5.65 13.37
C GLU A 148 0.93 -4.40 14.09
N ASP A 149 0.36 -4.60 15.27
CA ASP A 149 0.00 -3.49 16.16
C ASP A 149 1.19 -3.13 17.04
N LEU A 150 1.60 -1.87 16.96
CA LEU A 150 2.73 -1.33 17.72
C LEU A 150 2.24 -0.48 18.90
N GLU A 151 2.83 -0.70 20.06
CA GLU A 151 2.66 0.21 21.19
C GLU A 151 3.55 1.43 20.97
N ILE A 152 2.92 2.61 20.89
CA ILE A 152 3.58 3.89 20.60
C ILE A 152 3.65 4.70 21.89
N LYS A 153 4.85 5.02 22.35
CA LYS A 153 5.08 5.80 23.57
C LYS A 153 5.75 7.12 23.24
N ASN A 154 5.33 8.22 23.88
CA ASN A 154 6.02 9.49 23.73
C ASN A 154 7.47 9.37 24.21
N ASP A 155 8.40 9.88 23.40
CA ASP A 155 9.80 10.02 23.77
C ASP A 155 10.17 11.50 23.77
N TYR A 156 10.43 12.03 24.96
CA TYR A 156 10.79 13.43 25.17
C TYR A 156 12.31 13.65 25.23
N ALA A 157 13.12 12.58 25.20
CA ALA A 157 14.55 12.63 25.38
C ALA A 157 15.31 12.47 24.05
N ALA A 158 14.77 11.68 23.12
CA ALA A 158 15.39 11.49 21.81
C ALA A 158 15.45 12.81 21.02
N VAL A 159 16.59 13.06 20.38
CA VAL A 159 16.78 14.20 19.47
C VAL A 159 17.13 13.63 18.10
N ILE A 160 16.11 13.50 17.25
CA ILE A 160 16.23 12.94 15.90
C ILE A 160 15.69 13.97 14.91
N SER A 161 16.56 14.40 14.00
CA SER A 161 16.24 15.40 13.00
C SER A 161 16.27 14.86 11.57
N GLN A 162 16.92 13.71 11.33
CA GLN A 162 16.98 13.05 10.04
C GLN A 162 16.11 11.80 10.02
N TRP A 163 15.22 11.70 9.04
CA TRP A 163 14.23 10.64 8.95
C TRP A 163 14.31 9.91 7.63
N SER A 164 14.37 8.58 7.71
CA SER A 164 14.54 7.68 6.58
C SER A 164 13.40 7.80 5.57
N TRP A 165 12.16 7.79 6.07
CA TRP A 165 10.99 7.83 5.20
C TRP A 165 9.86 8.63 5.84
N CYS A 166 9.18 9.42 5.01
CA CYS A 166 8.15 10.35 5.45
C CYS A 166 6.89 10.15 4.61
N VAL A 167 5.76 10.05 5.29
CA VAL A 167 4.44 9.99 4.66
C VAL A 167 3.65 11.22 5.09
N THR A 168 3.33 12.08 4.13
CA THR A 168 2.59 13.32 4.33
C THR A 168 1.16 13.16 3.85
N PHE A 169 0.21 13.58 4.67
CA PHE A 169 -1.22 13.43 4.47
C PHE A 169 -1.85 14.80 4.27
N THR A 170 -2.66 14.92 3.21
CA THR A 170 -3.49 16.09 2.94
C THR A 170 -4.95 15.71 3.14
N LEU A 171 -5.71 16.54 3.85
CA LEU A 171 -7.11 16.28 4.16
C LEU A 171 -8.04 17.14 3.29
N GLU A 172 -9.15 16.57 2.85
CA GLU A 172 -10.25 17.32 2.24
C GLU A 172 -10.87 18.26 3.27
N GLY A 173 -11.12 19.52 2.86
CA GLY A 173 -11.55 20.59 3.75
C GLY A 173 -10.41 21.36 4.43
N TYR A 174 -9.16 20.88 4.33
CA TYR A 174 -7.97 21.54 4.86
C TYR A 174 -6.83 21.63 3.83
N ASP A 175 -7.11 22.26 2.68
CA ASP A 175 -6.17 22.28 1.54
C ASP A 175 -4.83 22.99 1.81
N PHE A 176 -4.78 23.86 2.82
CA PHE A 176 -3.61 24.71 3.11
C PHE A 176 -2.66 24.11 4.14
N GLY A 177 -2.91 22.90 4.65
CA GLY A 177 -2.03 22.30 5.64
C GLY A 177 -2.03 20.78 5.62
N THR A 178 -0.93 20.23 6.11
CA THR A 178 -0.68 18.79 6.10
C THR A 178 -0.18 18.32 7.45
N PHE A 179 -0.21 17.00 7.64
CA PHE A 179 0.54 16.36 8.71
C PHE A 179 1.37 15.22 8.14
N THR A 180 2.48 14.91 8.80
CA THR A 180 3.47 13.96 8.33
C THR A 180 3.84 12.99 9.44
N ILE A 181 3.88 11.70 9.09
CA ILE A 181 4.50 10.67 9.91
C ILE A 181 5.91 10.39 9.39
N LEU A 182 6.86 10.38 10.31
CA LEU A 182 8.28 10.20 10.07
C LEU A 182 8.72 8.85 10.63
N LEU A 183 9.45 8.10 9.83
CA LEU A 183 9.89 6.73 10.12
C LEU A 183 11.41 6.65 10.04
N ASP A 184 12.02 6.03 11.06
CA ASP A 184 13.44 5.74 11.05
C ASP A 184 13.78 4.52 10.16
N HIS A 185 15.07 4.17 10.09
CA HIS A 185 15.51 3.04 9.28
C HIS A 185 14.95 1.69 9.77
N HIS A 186 14.78 1.53 11.07
CA HIS A 186 14.29 0.27 11.66
C HIS A 186 12.83 0.00 11.28
N HIS A 187 11.98 1.02 11.30
CA HIS A 187 10.59 0.91 10.87
C HIS A 187 10.49 0.60 9.37
N VAL A 188 11.28 1.30 8.54
CA VAL A 188 11.31 1.04 7.09
C VAL A 188 11.73 -0.41 6.81
N ASP A 189 12.73 -0.91 7.54
CA ASP A 189 13.20 -2.28 7.37
C ASP A 189 12.16 -3.32 7.72
N GLN A 190 11.36 -3.09 8.75
CA GLN A 190 10.24 -3.96 9.10
C GLN A 190 9.14 -3.96 8.03
N MET A 191 8.79 -2.78 7.50
CA MET A 191 7.85 -2.68 6.38
C MET A 191 8.36 -3.43 5.14
N LEU A 192 9.64 -3.30 4.83
CA LEU A 192 10.28 -4.00 3.72
C LEU A 192 10.41 -5.50 3.97
N ALA A 193 10.67 -5.94 5.19
CA ALA A 193 10.72 -7.36 5.55
C ALA A 193 9.35 -8.03 5.35
N THR A 194 8.27 -7.33 5.69
CA THR A 194 6.89 -7.78 5.45
C THR A 194 6.61 -7.99 3.95
N LEU A 195 7.24 -7.19 3.07
CA LEU A 195 7.18 -7.35 1.61
C LEU A 195 8.04 -8.48 1.04
N ARG A 196 9.07 -8.93 1.79
CA ARG A 196 9.98 -10.02 1.38
C ARG A 196 9.47 -11.39 1.80
N ALA A 197 8.65 -11.46 2.85
CA ALA A 197 7.94 -12.68 3.15
C ALA A 197 7.16 -13.11 1.90
N PRO A 198 7.31 -14.36 1.43
CA PRO A 198 6.51 -14.84 0.30
C PRO A 198 5.04 -14.63 0.63
N ASP A 199 4.28 -14.26 -0.39
CA ASP A 199 2.86 -13.89 -0.38
C ASP A 199 1.98 -15.02 0.19
N ASN A 200 2.08 -15.22 1.51
CA ASN A 200 1.34 -16.17 2.32
C ASN A 200 0.15 -15.48 3.03
N GLY A 201 -0.34 -14.36 2.50
CA GLY A 201 -1.38 -13.61 3.22
C GLY A 201 -1.78 -12.29 2.61
N LYS A 202 -2.40 -12.35 1.43
CA LYS A 202 -3.36 -11.36 0.91
C LYS A 202 -4.42 -12.18 0.18
N ASP A 203 -5.46 -12.66 0.83
CA ASP A 203 -6.47 -11.88 1.56
C ASP A 203 -6.60 -12.23 3.05
N GLY A 204 -6.81 -11.19 3.87
CA GLY A 204 -7.52 -11.30 5.15
C GLY A 204 -6.79 -12.01 6.29
N THR A 205 -6.43 -11.23 7.31
CA THR A 205 -5.77 -11.70 8.52
C THR A 205 -6.47 -12.85 9.24
N GLY A 206 -5.70 -13.89 9.58
CA GLY A 206 -6.01 -14.79 10.68
C GLY A 206 -4.73 -15.25 11.36
N LYS A 207 -4.39 -14.67 12.52
CA LYS A 207 -3.75 -15.50 13.56
C LYS A 207 -4.70 -16.69 13.75
N SER A 208 -4.15 -17.91 13.83
CA SER A 208 -4.86 -19.13 14.25
C SER A 208 -5.90 -18.83 15.35
N THR A 209 -7.10 -18.56 14.91
CA THR A 209 -8.33 -18.58 15.68
C THR A 209 -9.06 -19.68 14.95
N SER A 210 -9.30 -20.81 15.58
CA SER A 210 -10.05 -21.89 14.94
C SER A 210 -11.38 -21.28 14.48
N LEU A 211 -11.53 -21.11 13.17
CA LEU A 211 -12.73 -20.60 12.54
C LEU A 211 -13.88 -21.48 13.02
N SER A 212 -14.99 -20.87 13.45
CA SER A 212 -16.17 -21.68 13.81
C SER A 212 -16.67 -22.44 12.58
N PRO A 213 -17.26 -23.63 12.72
CA PRO A 213 -17.67 -24.46 11.58
C PRO A 213 -18.54 -23.70 10.55
N THR A 214 -19.41 -22.82 11.03
CA THR A 214 -20.29 -21.99 10.19
C THR A 214 -19.57 -20.85 9.46
N GLN A 215 -18.42 -20.38 9.96
CA GLN A 215 -17.56 -19.42 9.26
C GLN A 215 -16.73 -20.11 8.18
N ILE A 216 -16.31 -21.36 8.43
CA ILE A 216 -15.60 -22.19 7.45
C ILE A 216 -16.52 -22.49 6.28
N GLU A 217 -17.75 -22.96 6.53
CA GLU A 217 -18.75 -23.23 5.48
C GLU A 217 -18.98 -22.00 4.59
N ARG A 218 -19.21 -20.83 5.19
CA ARG A 218 -19.40 -19.58 4.44
C ARG A 218 -18.17 -19.17 3.63
N LEU A 219 -16.96 -19.50 4.07
CA LEU A 219 -15.74 -19.21 3.31
C LEU A 219 -15.57 -20.17 2.13
N PHE A 220 -15.87 -21.46 2.33
CA PHE A 220 -15.85 -22.46 1.25
C PHE A 220 -16.92 -22.15 0.18
N ASP A 221 -18.13 -21.80 0.61
CA ASP A 221 -19.24 -21.50 -0.30
C ASP A 221 -18.99 -20.24 -1.14
N ASN A 222 -18.26 -19.26 -0.61
CA ASN A 222 -17.99 -17.99 -1.28
C ASN A 222 -16.58 -17.91 -1.90
N LEU A 223 -15.81 -19.01 -1.89
CA LEU A 223 -14.46 -19.01 -2.43
C LEU A 223 -14.53 -18.87 -3.97
N PRO A 224 -14.00 -17.78 -4.57
CA PRO A 224 -13.99 -17.64 -6.02
C PRO A 224 -12.99 -18.61 -6.63
N LEU A 225 -13.47 -19.76 -7.10
CA LEU A 225 -12.66 -20.76 -7.77
C LEU A 225 -12.56 -20.47 -9.27
N LYS A 226 -11.33 -20.41 -9.78
CA LYS A 226 -11.09 -20.34 -11.22
C LYS A 226 -10.76 -21.72 -11.76
N LEU A 227 -11.71 -22.30 -12.47
CA LEU A 227 -11.53 -23.53 -13.23
C LEU A 227 -10.84 -23.22 -14.56
N ASN A 228 -9.77 -23.95 -14.87
CA ASN A 228 -9.05 -23.83 -16.13
C ASN A 228 -9.09 -25.18 -16.85
N GLY A 229 -9.51 -25.20 -18.10
CA GLY A 229 -9.45 -26.39 -18.96
C GLY A 229 -8.74 -26.04 -20.27
N ARG A 230 -7.78 -26.87 -20.67
CA ARG A 230 -7.05 -26.66 -21.95
C ARG A 230 -7.76 -27.41 -23.06
N LEU A 231 -8.57 -26.69 -23.83
CA LEU A 231 -9.46 -27.25 -24.85
C LEU A 231 -8.71 -27.87 -26.04
N VAL A 232 -7.68 -27.17 -26.50
CA VAL A 232 -6.83 -27.57 -27.62
C VAL A 232 -5.38 -27.21 -27.29
N SER A 233 -4.44 -28.03 -27.71
CA SER A 233 -3.02 -27.70 -27.72
C SER A 233 -2.39 -28.26 -28.97
N LEU A 234 -1.60 -27.43 -29.66
CA LEU A 234 -0.84 -27.84 -30.82
C LEU A 234 0.63 -27.52 -30.59
N ASN A 235 1.49 -28.53 -30.70
CA ASN A 235 2.93 -28.36 -30.59
C ASN A 235 3.50 -28.19 -32.01
N LEU A 236 3.92 -26.97 -32.34
CA LEU A 236 4.58 -26.65 -33.60
C LEU A 236 6.04 -26.26 -33.37
N THR A 237 6.91 -26.64 -34.30
CA THR A 237 8.29 -26.13 -34.32
C THR A 237 8.32 -24.71 -34.87
N VAL A 238 9.39 -23.97 -34.56
CA VAL A 238 9.58 -22.59 -35.06
C VAL A 238 9.58 -22.55 -36.58
N ALA A 239 10.20 -23.52 -37.25
CA ALA A 239 10.22 -23.64 -38.71
C ALA A 239 8.80 -23.80 -39.29
N GLN A 240 7.99 -24.67 -38.69
CA GLN A 240 6.60 -24.86 -39.09
C GLN A 240 5.75 -23.60 -38.89
N LEU A 241 5.97 -22.87 -37.79
CA LEU A 241 5.31 -21.58 -37.54
C LEU A 241 5.65 -20.52 -38.58
N THR A 242 6.89 -20.46 -39.06
CA THR A 242 7.31 -19.52 -40.11
C THR A 242 6.73 -19.82 -41.49
N ASP A 243 6.35 -21.07 -41.74
CA ASP A 243 5.82 -21.49 -43.04
C ASP A 243 4.30 -21.34 -43.14
N ILE A 244 3.59 -21.06 -42.04
CA ILE A 244 2.13 -20.84 -42.01
C ILE A 244 1.76 -19.56 -42.78
N LYS A 245 0.80 -19.68 -43.69
CA LYS A 245 0.27 -18.60 -44.51
C LYS A 245 -1.24 -18.40 -44.29
N PRO A 246 -1.77 -17.19 -44.55
CA PRO A 246 -3.21 -16.97 -44.55
C PRO A 246 -3.93 -17.94 -45.50
N GLY A 247 -4.88 -18.70 -44.98
CA GLY A 247 -5.61 -19.74 -45.72
C GLY A 247 -5.18 -21.17 -45.39
N ASP A 248 -4.09 -21.37 -44.65
CA ASP A 248 -3.68 -22.69 -44.20
C ASP A 248 -4.64 -23.24 -43.14
N ILE A 249 -4.95 -24.54 -43.26
CA ILE A 249 -5.82 -25.26 -42.32
C ILE A 249 -4.92 -25.91 -41.27
N ILE A 250 -5.09 -25.52 -40.01
CA ILE A 250 -4.34 -26.08 -38.88
C ILE A 250 -5.19 -27.20 -38.26
N PRO A 251 -4.82 -28.48 -38.42
CA PRO A 251 -5.55 -29.59 -37.81
C PRO A 251 -5.35 -29.54 -36.29
N VAL A 252 -6.45 -29.43 -35.55
CA VAL A 252 -6.45 -29.44 -34.09
C VAL A 252 -7.37 -30.53 -33.59
N THR A 253 -6.93 -31.26 -32.57
CA THR A 253 -7.75 -32.22 -31.85
C THR A 253 -8.23 -31.57 -30.56
N ILE A 254 -9.53 -31.64 -30.31
CA ILE A 254 -10.12 -31.20 -29.05
C ILE A 254 -9.90 -32.30 -28.01
N ASN A 255 -9.53 -31.90 -26.79
CA ASN A 255 -9.45 -32.82 -25.67
C ASN A 255 -10.88 -33.15 -25.20
N ASP A 256 -11.32 -34.38 -25.46
CA ASP A 256 -12.61 -34.91 -25.01
C ASP A 256 -12.40 -36.33 -24.43
N PRO A 257 -12.52 -36.53 -23.11
CA PRO A 257 -12.96 -35.55 -22.12
C PRO A 257 -11.88 -34.50 -21.77
N LEU A 258 -12.32 -33.28 -21.45
CA LEU A 258 -11.48 -32.13 -21.11
C LEU A 258 -11.02 -32.20 -19.65
N PRO A 259 -9.72 -32.27 -19.37
CA PRO A 259 -9.22 -32.16 -18.00
C PRO A 259 -9.40 -30.73 -17.47
N VAL A 260 -10.02 -30.61 -16.29
CA VAL A 260 -10.30 -29.35 -15.60
C VAL A 260 -9.42 -29.21 -14.35
N PHE A 261 -8.79 -28.05 -14.21
CA PHE A 261 -7.78 -27.76 -13.20
C PHE A 261 -8.17 -26.59 -12.30
N ILE A 262 -7.80 -26.67 -11.02
CA ILE A 262 -7.69 -25.53 -10.11
C ILE A 262 -6.19 -25.32 -9.83
N GLY A 263 -5.65 -24.20 -10.31
CA GLY A 263 -4.20 -23.96 -10.24
C GLY A 263 -3.42 -24.98 -11.08
N LYS A 264 -2.72 -25.91 -10.41
CA LYS A 264 -1.93 -26.99 -11.04
C LYS A 264 -2.53 -28.39 -10.84
N GLU A 265 -3.53 -28.52 -9.99
CA GLU A 265 -4.17 -29.79 -9.66
C GLU A 265 -5.35 -30.04 -10.60
N GLN A 266 -5.39 -31.23 -11.18
CA GLN A 266 -6.53 -31.69 -11.98
C GLN A 266 -7.61 -32.20 -11.03
N ILE A 267 -8.83 -31.66 -11.15
CA ILE A 267 -9.92 -31.99 -10.24
C ILE A 267 -10.83 -33.06 -10.86
N PHE A 268 -11.26 -32.85 -12.10
CA PHE A 268 -12.13 -33.79 -12.83
C PHE A 268 -11.91 -33.69 -14.35
N ASP A 269 -12.48 -34.65 -15.07
CA ASP A 269 -12.61 -34.63 -16.52
C ASP A 269 -14.06 -34.27 -16.89
N ALA A 270 -14.29 -33.40 -17.88
CA ALA A 270 -15.62 -32.95 -18.30
C ALA A 270 -15.79 -33.01 -19.82
N ALA A 271 -16.98 -33.36 -20.28
CA ALA A 271 -17.38 -33.16 -21.66
C ALA A 271 -17.61 -31.68 -21.93
N ILE A 272 -17.49 -31.26 -23.19
CA ILE A 272 -17.75 -29.87 -23.61
C ILE A 272 -18.96 -29.86 -24.53
N ALA A 273 -19.96 -29.05 -24.17
CA ALA A 273 -21.11 -28.79 -25.03
C ALA A 273 -21.16 -27.30 -25.41
N GLU A 274 -21.61 -27.01 -26.63
CA GLU A 274 -21.93 -25.64 -27.05
C GLU A 274 -23.44 -25.41 -26.94
N ASP A 275 -23.83 -24.32 -26.26
CA ASP A 275 -25.20 -23.79 -26.33
C ASP A 275 -25.17 -22.28 -26.57
N ARG A 276 -25.80 -21.85 -27.67
CA ARG A 276 -25.95 -20.44 -28.07
C ARG A 276 -24.62 -19.66 -28.08
N GLY A 277 -23.57 -20.24 -28.67
CA GLY A 277 -22.25 -19.61 -28.78
C GLY A 277 -21.46 -19.54 -27.46
N ARG A 278 -21.88 -20.28 -26.43
CA ARG A 278 -21.16 -20.44 -25.17
C ARG A 278 -20.81 -21.90 -24.95
N LEU A 279 -19.61 -22.14 -24.43
CA LEU A 279 -19.14 -23.47 -24.08
C LEU A 279 -19.46 -23.76 -22.62
N PHE A 280 -20.02 -24.94 -22.38
CA PHE A 280 -20.37 -25.46 -21.07
C PHE A 280 -19.59 -26.74 -20.79
N LEU A 281 -19.19 -26.90 -19.54
CA LEU A 281 -18.68 -28.17 -19.03
C LEU A 281 -19.89 -29.04 -18.64
N CYS A 282 -19.95 -30.25 -19.16
CA CYS A 282 -21.01 -31.23 -18.93
C CYS A 282 -20.40 -32.57 -18.51
N ASP A 283 -21.21 -33.48 -17.97
CA ASP A 283 -20.81 -34.85 -17.63
C ASP A 283 -19.45 -34.92 -16.91
N THR A 284 -19.39 -34.36 -15.70
CA THR A 284 -18.18 -34.32 -14.88
C THR A 284 -17.87 -35.70 -14.29
N HIS A 285 -16.68 -36.21 -14.53
CA HIS A 285 -16.18 -37.47 -14.01
C HIS A 285 -15.05 -37.21 -13.02
N ASP A 286 -15.27 -37.52 -11.75
CA ASP A 286 -14.27 -37.33 -10.70
C ASP A 286 -13.11 -38.32 -10.82
N LYS A 287 -11.89 -37.80 -10.61
CA LYS A 287 -10.68 -38.62 -10.46
C LYS A 287 -10.18 -38.71 -9.03
N THR A 288 -10.76 -37.94 -8.11
CA THR A 288 -10.42 -38.00 -6.69
C THR A 288 -10.86 -39.34 -6.10
N SER A 289 -9.93 -40.28 -6.03
CA SER A 289 -10.03 -41.41 -5.11
C SER A 289 -10.12 -40.83 -3.69
N GLU A 290 -11.32 -40.79 -3.12
CA GLU A 290 -11.51 -40.50 -1.70
C GLU A 290 -10.67 -41.49 -0.89
N LYS A 291 -9.53 -41.02 -0.36
CA LYS A 291 -8.87 -41.73 0.72
C LYS A 291 -9.64 -41.39 1.99
N THR A 292 -10.58 -42.24 2.35
CA THR A 292 -11.21 -42.27 3.66
C THR A 292 -10.09 -42.49 4.69
N TYR A 293 -9.73 -41.46 5.44
CA TYR A 293 -8.92 -41.63 6.64
C TYR A 293 -9.90 -41.82 7.80
N GLU A 294 -10.00 -43.06 8.29
CA GLU A 294 -10.53 -43.38 9.63
C GLU A 294 -9.65 -42.76 10.73
#